data_AF-A0A258Q9U6-F1
#
_entry.id   AF-A0A258Q9U6-F1
#
_cell.length_a   1.000
_cell.length_b   1.000
_cell.length_c   1.000
_cell.angle_alpha   90.00
_cell.angle_beta   90.00
_cell.angle_gamma   90.00
#
_symmetry.space_group_name_H-M   'P 1'
#
loop_
_entity.id
_entity.type
_entity.pdbx_description
1 polymer ?
#
loop_
_entity_poly.entity_id
_entity_poly.type
_entity_poly.pdbx_seq_one_letter_code
_entity_poly.pdbx_strand_id
1 'polypeptide(L)'
;LYINRYFNMLRVKMGLQYWSLSQYLKHQVKNAVSYIADFEHIMAREARIRNCDGVVCGHIHKAEIREIDGLLYCNDGDWVESLSALVETTTGELKIIYWTHIKGDPVAKIEVSNQPSAEILVKEAVL
;
A
#
# COMPACT_ATOMS: atom_id res chain seq x y z
N LEU A 1 21.24 9.75 -21.11
CA LEU A 1 22.65 10.17 -20.85
C LEU A 1 22.80 11.67 -20.51
N TYR A 2 22.02 12.58 -21.10
CA TYR A 2 22.26 14.02 -20.99
C TYR A 2 22.06 14.63 -19.59
N ILE A 3 21.08 14.15 -18.83
CA ILE A 3 20.76 14.66 -17.48
C ILE A 3 21.94 14.49 -16.51
N ASN A 4 22.56 13.30 -16.49
CA ASN A 4 23.70 13.02 -15.60
C ASN A 4 24.93 13.86 -15.97
N ARG A 5 25.09 14.20 -17.26
CA ARG A 5 26.18 15.06 -17.75
C ARG A 5 25.97 16.52 -17.35
N TYR A 6 24.77 17.05 -17.56
CA TYR A 6 24.44 18.43 -17.22
C TYR A 6 24.48 18.67 -15.71
N PHE A 7 24.00 17.70 -14.92
CA PHE A 7 24.04 17.73 -13.46
C PHE A 7 25.46 17.71 -12.89
N ASN A 8 26.33 16.83 -13.42
CA ASN A 8 27.75 16.81 -13.03
C ASN A 8 28.49 18.08 -13.45
N MET A 9 28.17 18.66 -14.61
CA MET A 9 28.81 19.90 -15.07
C MET A 9 28.46 21.09 -14.17
N LEU A 10 27.21 21.18 -13.70
CA LEU A 10 26.79 22.17 -12.68
C LEU A 10 27.48 21.94 -11.33
N ARG A 11 27.59 20.69 -10.88
CA ARG A 11 28.28 20.34 -9.62
C ARG A 11 29.77 20.66 -9.64
N VAL A 12 30.46 20.34 -10.74
CA VAL A 12 31.89 20.64 -10.91
C VAL A 12 32.12 22.16 -10.91
N LYS A 13 31.22 22.94 -11.53
CA LYS A 13 31.27 24.42 -11.44
C LYS A 13 31.05 24.95 -10.03
N MET A 14 30.37 24.19 -9.17
CA MET A 14 30.17 24.49 -7.75
C MET A 14 31.26 23.88 -6.84
N GLY A 15 32.34 23.30 -7.40
CA GLY A 15 33.44 22.71 -6.65
C GLY A 15 33.13 21.33 -6.04
N LEU A 16 32.02 20.71 -6.42
CA LEU A 16 31.57 19.43 -5.88
C LEU A 16 32.05 18.27 -6.76
N GLN A 17 32.46 17.16 -6.14
CA GLN A 17 32.95 15.97 -6.83
C GLN A 17 31.86 15.28 -7.69
N TYR A 18 32.34 14.46 -8.64
CA TYR A 18 31.54 13.62 -9.53
C TYR A 18 30.52 12.78 -8.75
N TRP A 19 29.28 12.76 -9.24
CA TRP A 19 28.18 12.01 -8.63
C TRP A 19 27.24 11.44 -9.69
N SER A 20 26.93 10.14 -9.61
CA SER A 20 26.04 9.48 -10.57
C SER A 20 24.61 9.42 -10.04
N LEU A 21 23.72 10.21 -10.64
CA LEU A 21 22.29 10.21 -10.32
C LEU A 21 21.67 8.84 -10.53
N SER A 22 22.10 8.10 -11.56
CA SER A 22 21.62 6.76 -11.83
C SER A 22 22.05 5.75 -10.76
N GLN A 23 23.28 5.87 -10.21
CA GLN A 23 23.70 5.02 -9.09
C GLN A 23 22.89 5.35 -7.84
N TYR A 24 22.68 6.63 -7.54
CA TYR A 24 21.86 7.04 -6.40
C TYR A 24 20.42 6.55 -6.50
N LEU A 25 19.75 6.79 -7.64
CA LEU A 25 18.38 6.29 -7.86
C LEU A 25 18.33 4.76 -7.78
N LYS A 26 19.33 4.06 -8.31
CA LYS A 26 19.43 2.59 -8.19
C LYS A 26 19.53 2.14 -6.73
N HIS A 27 20.29 2.85 -5.89
CA HIS A 27 20.37 2.56 -4.46
C HIS A 27 19.05 2.86 -3.75
N GLN A 28 18.41 4.00 -4.05
CA GLN A 28 17.12 4.33 -3.44
C GLN A 28 16.02 3.34 -3.80
N VAL A 29 15.94 2.92 -5.06
CA VAL A 29 14.98 1.88 -5.50
C VAL A 29 15.26 0.55 -4.80
N LYS A 30 16.52 0.13 -4.71
CA LYS A 30 16.88 -1.10 -3.98
C LYS A 30 16.47 -1.04 -2.50
N ASN A 31 16.68 0.10 -1.86
CA ASN A 31 16.31 0.27 -0.46
C ASN A 31 14.78 0.19 -0.27
N ALA A 32 14.01 0.84 -1.16
CA ALA A 32 12.55 0.77 -1.11
C ALA A 32 12.02 -0.66 -1.33
N VAL A 33 12.59 -1.40 -2.30
CA VAL A 33 12.22 -2.80 -2.54
C VAL A 33 12.57 -3.69 -1.35
N SER A 34 13.74 -3.50 -0.74
CA SER A 34 14.13 -4.24 0.47
C SER A 34 13.16 -3.95 1.61
N TYR A 35 12.80 -2.69 1.83
CA TYR A 35 11.87 -2.28 2.86
C TYR A 35 10.50 -2.95 2.71
N ILE A 36 9.99 -3.04 1.47
CA ILE A 36 8.74 -3.74 1.17
C ILE A 36 8.85 -5.22 1.53
N ALA A 37 9.93 -5.88 1.10
CA ALA A 37 10.13 -7.30 1.40
C ALA A 37 10.24 -7.55 2.91
N ASP A 38 10.98 -6.71 3.64
CA ASP A 38 11.15 -6.81 5.08
C ASP A 38 9.80 -6.64 5.80
N PHE A 39 8.97 -5.68 5.37
CA PHE A 39 7.63 -5.47 5.91
C PHE A 39 6.73 -6.69 5.69
N GLU A 40 6.68 -7.21 4.47
CA GLU A 40 5.90 -8.41 4.13
C GLU A 40 6.28 -9.60 5.02
N HIS A 41 7.58 -9.83 5.23
CA HIS A 41 8.09 -10.90 6.09
C HIS A 41 7.78 -10.68 7.57
N ILE A 42 7.86 -9.44 8.08
CA ILE A 42 7.49 -9.12 9.45
C ILE A 42 6.02 -9.43 9.69
N MET A 43 5.13 -8.97 8.80
CA MET A 43 3.68 -9.21 8.94
C MET A 43 3.35 -10.70 8.90
N ALA A 44 3.95 -11.44 7.98
CA ALA A 44 3.76 -12.89 7.91
C ALA A 44 4.28 -13.60 9.17
N ARG A 45 5.41 -13.16 9.72
CA ARG A 45 5.96 -13.71 10.97
C ARG A 45 5.04 -13.44 12.16
N GLU A 46 4.52 -12.23 12.30
CA GLU A 46 3.61 -11.87 13.40
C GLU A 46 2.29 -12.67 13.34
N ALA A 47 1.74 -12.88 12.14
CA ALA A 47 0.56 -13.71 11.94
C ALA A 47 0.82 -15.17 12.34
N ARG A 48 2.00 -15.71 11.98
CA ARG A 48 2.41 -17.05 12.40
C ARG A 48 2.55 -17.18 13.91
N ILE A 49 3.17 -16.21 14.58
CA ILE A 49 3.30 -16.20 16.05
C ILE A 49 1.92 -16.23 16.73
N ARG A 50 0.90 -15.64 16.08
CA ARG A 50 -0.48 -15.62 16.57
C ARG A 50 -1.32 -16.84 16.14
N ASN A 51 -0.72 -17.83 15.47
CA ASN A 51 -1.39 -19.00 14.91
C ASN A 51 -2.54 -18.63 13.94
N CYS A 52 -2.32 -17.64 13.08
CA CYS A 52 -3.26 -17.29 12.01
C CYS A 52 -2.85 -17.96 10.69
N ASP A 53 -3.84 -18.26 9.84
CA ASP A 53 -3.62 -18.81 8.48
C ASP A 53 -3.15 -17.75 7.47
N GLY A 54 -3.34 -16.48 7.80
CA GLY A 54 -3.01 -15.35 6.94
C GLY A 54 -3.01 -14.01 7.64
N VAL A 55 -2.66 -12.96 6.89
CA VAL A 55 -2.69 -11.57 7.31
C VAL A 55 -3.24 -10.69 6.21
N VAL A 56 -4.15 -9.79 6.57
CA VAL A 56 -4.60 -8.68 5.73
C VAL A 56 -4.04 -7.40 6.33
N CYS A 57 -3.28 -6.65 5.55
CA CYS A 57 -2.64 -5.41 5.98
C CYS A 57 -2.67 -4.33 4.90
N GLY A 58 -2.05 -3.19 5.23
CA GLY A 58 -1.85 -2.07 4.33
C GLY A 58 -0.52 -1.40 4.55
N HIS A 59 -0.50 -0.06 4.48
CA HIS A 59 0.62 0.82 4.85
C HIS A 59 1.70 1.04 3.79
N ILE A 60 2.01 0.03 2.96
CA ILE A 60 3.05 0.18 1.92
C ILE A 60 2.49 0.54 0.52
N HIS A 61 1.17 0.74 0.40
CA HIS A 61 0.48 1.19 -0.82
C HIS A 61 0.77 0.29 -2.05
N LYS A 62 1.00 -1.01 -1.81
CA LYS A 62 1.31 -1.99 -2.84
C LYS A 62 0.32 -3.14 -2.74
N ALA A 63 -0.71 -3.11 -3.56
CA ALA A 63 -1.72 -4.16 -3.58
C ALA A 63 -1.10 -5.50 -3.99
N GLU A 64 -1.19 -6.51 -3.13
CA GLU A 64 -0.59 -7.82 -3.38
C GLU A 64 -1.34 -8.93 -2.63
N ILE A 65 -1.56 -10.09 -3.27
CA ILE A 65 -1.95 -11.32 -2.60
C ILE A 65 -0.88 -12.35 -2.92
N ARG A 66 -0.19 -12.86 -1.91
CA ARG A 66 0.86 -13.88 -2.10
C ARG A 66 0.99 -14.81 -0.91
N GLU A 67 1.63 -15.94 -1.13
CA GLU A 67 1.99 -16.86 -0.06
C GLU A 67 3.42 -16.55 0.44
N ILE A 68 3.59 -16.48 1.76
CA ILE A 68 4.88 -16.25 2.42
C ILE A 68 5.11 -17.36 3.43
N ASP A 69 6.01 -18.29 3.11
CA ASP A 69 6.37 -19.42 3.96
C ASP A 69 5.13 -20.22 4.44
N GLY A 70 4.18 -20.47 3.54
CA GLY A 70 2.94 -21.20 3.86
C GLY A 70 1.81 -20.37 4.47
N LEU A 71 1.99 -19.05 4.61
CA LEU A 71 0.99 -18.15 5.19
C LEU A 71 0.45 -17.19 4.13
N LEU A 72 -0.87 -16.98 4.11
CA LEU A 72 -1.51 -16.09 3.14
C LEU A 72 -1.27 -14.63 3.52
N TYR A 73 -0.53 -13.90 2.69
CA TYR A 73 -0.31 -12.47 2.84
C TYR A 73 -1.17 -11.71 1.85
N CYS A 74 -1.97 -10.78 2.37
CA CYS A 74 -2.77 -9.86 1.57
C CYS A 74 -2.48 -8.44 2.00
N ASN A 75 -2.09 -7.60 1.05
CA ASN A 75 -1.90 -6.19 1.27
C ASN A 75 -2.87 -5.40 0.39
N ASP A 76 -3.58 -4.47 1.00
CA ASP A 76 -4.32 -3.48 0.23
C ASP A 76 -3.35 -2.49 -0.42
N GLY A 77 -3.79 -1.91 -1.53
CA GLY A 77 -3.10 -0.78 -2.12
C GLY A 77 -3.62 0.50 -1.47
N ASP A 78 -3.99 1.43 -2.31
CA ASP A 78 -4.39 2.76 -1.91
C ASP A 78 -5.31 3.35 -2.98
N TRP A 79 -5.95 4.47 -2.65
CA TRP A 79 -6.96 5.10 -3.50
C TRP A 79 -6.39 6.31 -4.26
N VAL A 80 -5.07 6.48 -4.26
CA VAL A 80 -4.39 7.60 -4.90
C VAL A 80 -3.55 7.11 -6.07
N GLU A 81 -2.70 6.10 -5.85
CA GLU A 81 -1.77 5.57 -6.83
C GLU A 81 -2.28 4.28 -7.47
N SER A 82 -2.62 3.27 -6.67
CA SER A 82 -3.03 1.96 -7.18
C SER A 82 -4.52 1.86 -7.51
N LEU A 83 -5.37 2.70 -6.91
CA LEU A 83 -6.84 2.68 -7.07
C LEU A 83 -7.42 1.28 -6.90
N SER A 84 -6.99 0.59 -5.85
CA SER A 84 -7.30 -0.82 -5.64
C SER A 84 -8.08 -1.07 -4.35
N ALA A 85 -8.82 -2.17 -4.31
CA ALA A 85 -9.41 -2.71 -3.09
C ALA A 85 -9.18 -4.22 -3.00
N LEU A 86 -8.89 -4.68 -1.80
CA LEU A 86 -8.96 -6.10 -1.45
C LEU A 86 -10.41 -6.45 -1.13
N VAL A 87 -10.93 -7.48 -1.78
CA VAL A 87 -12.30 -7.95 -1.62
C VAL A 87 -12.33 -9.45 -1.38
N GLU A 88 -13.34 -9.90 -0.64
CA GLU A 88 -13.69 -11.31 -0.50
C GLU A 88 -14.94 -11.59 -1.35
N THR A 89 -14.89 -12.61 -2.20
CA THR A 89 -16.07 -13.03 -2.96
C THR A 89 -17.06 -13.75 -2.03
N THR A 90 -18.31 -13.90 -2.47
CA THR A 90 -19.32 -14.67 -1.74
C THR A 90 -18.96 -16.16 -1.60
N THR A 91 -17.96 -16.63 -2.33
CA THR A 91 -17.43 -18.01 -2.25
C THR A 91 -16.20 -18.11 -1.34
N GLY A 92 -15.80 -17.02 -0.67
CA GLY A 92 -14.66 -16.97 0.25
C GLY A 92 -13.29 -16.77 -0.44
N GLU A 93 -13.27 -16.37 -1.72
CA GLU A 93 -12.02 -16.13 -2.45
C GLU A 93 -11.56 -14.68 -2.26
N LEU A 94 -10.31 -14.45 -1.83
CA LEU A 94 -9.73 -13.12 -1.73
C LEU A 94 -9.19 -12.65 -3.09
N LYS A 95 -9.54 -11.42 -3.49
CA LYS A 95 -9.12 -10.80 -4.76
C LYS A 95 -8.76 -9.33 -4.58
N ILE A 96 -7.87 -8.86 -5.43
CA ILE A 96 -7.63 -7.42 -5.62
C ILE A 96 -8.36 -6.97 -6.88
N ILE A 97 -9.16 -5.91 -6.74
CA ILE A 97 -9.84 -5.26 -7.85
C ILE A 97 -9.32 -3.83 -8.00
N TYR A 98 -9.34 -3.32 -9.24
CA TYR A 98 -8.80 -2.03 -9.61
C TYR A 98 -9.88 -1.16 -10.25
N TRP A 99 -9.93 0.13 -9.87
CA TRP A 99 -10.77 1.15 -10.50
C TRP A 99 -9.92 2.10 -11.31
N THR A 100 -9.54 1.68 -12.51
CA THR A 100 -8.78 2.51 -13.45
C THR A 100 -9.61 3.63 -14.10
N HIS A 101 -10.92 3.65 -13.86
CA HIS A 101 -11.85 4.66 -14.38
C HIS A 101 -12.83 5.09 -13.28
N ILE A 102 -12.86 6.38 -12.97
CA ILE A 102 -13.93 6.98 -12.16
C ILE A 102 -15.20 6.96 -13.02
N LYS A 103 -16.17 6.10 -12.67
CA LYS A 103 -17.50 6.15 -13.29
C LYS A 103 -18.34 7.23 -12.61
N GLY A 104 -18.75 8.21 -13.41
CA GLY A 104 -19.75 9.23 -13.05
C GLY A 104 -19.15 10.59 -12.74
N ASP A 105 -19.70 11.63 -13.37
CA ASP A 105 -19.66 13.01 -12.90
C ASP A 105 -19.84 13.08 -11.37
N PRO A 106 -19.31 14.11 -10.68
CA PRO A 106 -19.32 14.18 -9.22
C PRO A 106 -20.69 13.85 -8.68
N VAL A 107 -20.79 12.72 -7.98
CA VAL A 107 -22.00 12.25 -7.33
C VAL A 107 -22.49 13.41 -6.47
N ALA A 108 -23.66 13.95 -6.82
CA ALA A 108 -24.32 14.99 -6.04
C ALA A 108 -24.24 14.60 -4.57
N LYS A 109 -23.73 15.52 -3.73
CA LYS A 109 -23.44 15.32 -2.30
C LYS A 109 -24.39 14.29 -1.69
N ILE A 110 -23.89 13.09 -1.43
CA ILE A 110 -24.61 12.15 -0.58
C ILE A 110 -24.66 12.82 0.79
N GLU A 111 -25.85 13.23 1.23
CA GLU A 111 -26.08 13.53 2.64
C GLU A 111 -25.75 12.25 3.41
N VAL A 112 -24.57 12.26 4.03
CA VAL A 112 -24.19 11.24 5.00
C VAL A 112 -25.21 11.36 6.13
N SER A 113 -26.19 10.47 6.17
CA SER A 113 -27.00 10.32 7.37
C SER A 113 -26.04 9.90 8.46
N ASN A 114 -25.86 10.77 9.45
CA ASN A 114 -25.02 10.49 10.61
C ASN A 114 -25.46 9.12 11.16
N GLN A 115 -24.52 8.18 11.22
CA GLN A 115 -24.72 6.96 12.00
C GLN A 115 -25.15 7.37 13.40
N PRO A 116 -26.20 6.74 13.98
CA PRO A 116 -26.54 7.00 15.36
C PRO A 116 -25.32 6.71 16.23
N SER A 117 -25.00 7.63 17.12
CA SER A 117 -23.90 7.50 18.07
C SER A 117 -24.07 6.18 18.85
N ALA A 118 -22.94 5.51 19.12
CA ALA A 118 -22.88 4.18 19.75
C ALA A 118 -23.63 4.05 21.09
N GLU A 119 -24.08 5.17 21.69
CA GLU A 119 -24.93 5.20 22.88
C GLU A 119 -26.31 4.55 22.68
N ILE A 120 -26.83 4.46 21.46
CA ILE A 120 -28.16 3.86 21.21
C ILE A 120 -28.12 2.32 21.25
N LEU A 121 -27.03 1.70 20.80
CA LEU A 121 -26.89 0.23 20.75
C LEU A 121 -26.75 -0.42 22.13
N VAL A 122 -26.29 0.32 23.15
CA VAL A 122 -26.11 -0.24 24.50
C VAL A 122 -27.44 -0.32 25.28
N LYS A 123 -28.46 0.49 24.94
CA LYS A 123 -29.75 0.48 25.65
C LYS A 123 -30.72 -0.61 25.18
N GLU A 124 -30.61 -1.06 23.94
CA GLU A 124 -31.46 -2.16 23.43
C GLU A 124 -30.97 -3.55 23.83
N ALA A 125 -29.73 -3.69 24.30
CA ALA A 125 -29.16 -4.97 24.72
C ALA A 125 -29.36 -5.30 26.22
N VAL A 126 -30.02 -4.44 26.99
CA VAL A 126 -30.25 -4.62 28.46
C VAL A 126 -31.75 -4.59 28.82
N LEU A 127 -32.62 -5.02 27.89
CA LEU A 127 -34.01 -5.43 28.18
C LEU A 127 -34.20 -6.89 27.74
#